data_AF-A0AA95GYX2-F1
#
_entry.id   AF-A0AA95GYX2-F1
#
_cell.length_a   1.000
_cell.length_b   1.000
_cell.length_c   1.000
_cell.angle_alpha   90.00
_cell.angle_beta   90.00
_cell.angle_gamma   90.00
#
_symmetry.space_group_name_H-M   'P 1'
#
loop_
_entity.id
_entity.type
_entity.pdbx_description
1 polymer ?
#
loop_
_entity_poly.entity_id
_entity_poly.type
_entity_poly.pdbx_seq_one_letter_code
_entity_poly.pdbx_strand_id
1 'polypeptide(L)'
;MSYTKTNWENSPSTKTPLNAENLNNIEAGVSALHEALDAGTLKGEKGDQGEKGDKGDKGTKGDTGVGIKKITSAKQGNVVTLTIELTDGTKQTPSFEV
;
A
#
# COMPACT_ATOMS: atom_id res chain seq x y z
N MET A 1 -11.59 -27.06 18.55
CA MET A 1 -12.69 -27.63 19.37
C MET A 1 -13.63 -28.31 18.39
N SER A 2 -13.88 -29.61 18.53
CA SER A 2 -14.81 -30.36 17.68
C SER A 2 -16.25 -30.13 18.16
N TYR A 3 -17.16 -29.81 17.25
CA TYR A 3 -18.58 -29.71 17.58
C TYR A 3 -19.15 -31.11 17.88
N THR A 4 -20.02 -31.21 18.88
CA THR A 4 -20.68 -32.48 19.25
C THR A 4 -22.18 -32.26 19.26
N LYS A 5 -22.88 -32.99 18.38
CA LYS A 5 -24.33 -32.87 18.20
C LYS A 5 -25.09 -33.27 19.47
N THR A 6 -26.01 -32.43 19.91
CA THR A 6 -26.89 -32.66 21.07
C THR A 6 -28.33 -32.90 20.62
N ASN A 7 -28.95 -33.98 21.11
CA ASN A 7 -30.37 -34.25 20.87
C ASN A 7 -31.21 -33.68 22.02
N TRP A 8 -32.07 -32.71 21.72
CA TRP A 8 -32.93 -32.04 22.68
C TRP A 8 -34.25 -32.77 22.86
N GLU A 9 -34.79 -32.75 24.08
CA GLU A 9 -36.08 -33.33 24.45
C GLU A 9 -36.94 -32.30 25.21
N ASN A 10 -38.27 -32.37 25.08
CA ASN A 10 -39.21 -31.45 25.74
C ASN A 10 -39.46 -31.79 27.22
N SER A 11 -38.59 -32.60 27.83
CA SER A 11 -38.75 -33.04 29.21
C SER A 11 -37.84 -32.22 30.13
N PRO A 12 -38.34 -31.66 31.25
CA PRO A 12 -39.67 -31.85 31.84
C PRO A 12 -40.76 -30.84 31.40
N SER A 13 -40.57 -29.97 30.41
CA SER A 13 -41.58 -28.95 30.06
C SER A 13 -41.81 -28.74 28.56
N THR A 14 -43.09 -28.83 28.17
CA THR A 14 -43.65 -28.62 26.82
C THR A 14 -44.28 -27.22 26.63
N LYS A 15 -44.15 -26.33 27.62
CA LYS A 15 -44.80 -25.00 27.64
C LYS A 15 -43.89 -23.83 27.23
N THR A 16 -42.65 -24.10 26.83
CA THR A 16 -41.72 -23.08 26.36
C THR A 16 -41.89 -22.84 24.86
N PRO A 17 -41.73 -21.60 24.36
CA PRO A 17 -41.68 -21.32 22.92
C PRO A 17 -40.56 -22.07 22.17
N LEU A 18 -39.58 -22.57 22.92
CA LEU A 18 -38.53 -23.47 22.43
C LEU A 18 -39.00 -24.91 22.65
N ASN A 19 -39.15 -25.67 21.56
CA ASN A 19 -39.44 -27.09 21.57
C ASN A 19 -38.25 -27.87 20.97
N ALA A 20 -38.14 -29.15 21.32
CA ALA A 20 -37.10 -30.06 20.89
C ALA A 20 -36.99 -30.13 19.36
N GLU A 21 -38.11 -30.07 18.64
CA GLU A 21 -38.13 -30.10 17.18
C GLU A 21 -37.36 -28.90 16.58
N ASN A 22 -37.68 -27.68 17.00
CA ASN A 22 -37.01 -26.47 16.52
C ASN A 22 -35.52 -26.46 16.92
N LEU A 23 -35.19 -26.93 18.13
CA LEU A 23 -33.81 -27.01 18.59
C LEU A 23 -33.01 -28.07 17.83
N ASN A 24 -33.59 -29.24 17.59
CA ASN A 24 -32.95 -30.31 16.81
C ASN A 24 -32.81 -29.93 15.33
N ASN A 25 -33.74 -29.14 14.77
CA ASN A 25 -33.63 -28.60 13.42
C ASN A 25 -32.48 -27.58 13.31
N ILE A 26 -32.33 -26.69 14.29
CA ILE A 26 -31.18 -25.77 14.36
C ILE A 26 -29.88 -26.55 14.51
N GLU A 27 -29.85 -27.55 15.39
CA GLU A 27 -28.69 -28.40 15.64
C GLU A 27 -28.28 -29.19 14.38
N ALA A 28 -29.25 -29.71 13.62
CA ALA A 28 -28.98 -30.35 12.34
C ALA A 28 -28.30 -29.37 11.35
N GLY A 29 -28.78 -28.13 11.29
CA GLY A 29 -28.17 -27.07 10.49
C GLY A 29 -26.75 -26.73 10.93
N VAL A 30 -26.51 -26.58 12.23
CA VAL A 30 -25.16 -26.30 12.78
C VAL A 30 -24.20 -27.46 12.52
N SER A 31 -24.64 -28.70 12.69
CA SER A 31 -23.86 -29.91 12.34
C SER A 31 -23.45 -29.92 10.87
N ALA A 32 -24.41 -29.67 9.97
CA ALA A 32 -24.15 -29.66 8.53
C ALA A 32 -23.17 -28.53 8.14
N LEU A 33 -23.27 -27.35 8.77
CA LEU A 33 -22.33 -26.24 8.55
C LEU A 33 -20.93 -26.56 9.09
N HIS A 34 -20.84 -27.23 10.24
CA HIS A 34 -19.55 -27.66 10.80
C HIS A 34 -18.84 -28.66 9.88
N GLU A 35 -19.56 -29.67 9.42
CA GLU A 35 -19.04 -30.65 8.45
C GLU A 35 -18.62 -29.99 7.14
N ALA A 36 -19.42 -29.05 6.63
CA ALA A 36 -19.11 -28.31 5.41
C ALA A 36 -17.89 -27.38 5.57
N LEU A 37 -17.67 -26.83 6.77
CA LEU A 37 -16.48 -26.04 7.10
C LEU A 37 -15.23 -26.92 7.15
N ASP A 38 -15.30 -28.05 7.85
CA ASP A 38 -14.18 -29.00 7.96
C ASP A 38 -13.82 -29.64 6.62
N ALA A 39 -14.82 -29.92 5.79
CA ALA A 39 -14.64 -30.38 4.42
C ALA A 39 -14.20 -29.27 3.44
N GLY A 40 -14.17 -28.01 3.89
CA GLY A 40 -13.79 -26.86 3.06
C GLY A 40 -14.74 -26.57 1.89
N THR A 41 -15.97 -27.09 1.94
CA THR A 41 -16.99 -26.89 0.90
C THR A 41 -17.68 -25.52 1.02
N LEU A 42 -17.62 -24.89 2.19
CA LEU A 42 -17.99 -23.49 2.40
C LEU A 42 -16.89 -22.55 1.92
N LYS A 43 -16.70 -22.45 0.60
CA LYS A 43 -15.79 -21.46 0.02
C LYS A 43 -16.60 -20.41 -0.72
N GLY A 44 -16.58 -19.18 -0.23
CA GLY A 44 -17.10 -18.04 -0.98
C GLY A 44 -16.35 -17.89 -2.31
N GLU A 45 -17.03 -17.40 -3.34
CA GLU A 45 -16.38 -17.13 -4.62
C GLU A 45 -15.22 -16.16 -4.41
N LYS A 46 -14.10 -16.44 -5.07
CA LYS A 46 -12.97 -15.52 -5.07
C LYS A 46 -13.44 -14.26 -5.81
N GLY A 47 -13.42 -13.11 -5.13
CA GLY A 47 -13.70 -11.83 -5.78
C GLY A 47 -12.75 -11.59 -6.96
N ASP A 48 -13.25 -10.90 -7.99
CA ASP A 48 -12.48 -10.58 -9.18
C ASP A 48 -11.21 -9.80 -8.83
N GLN A 49 -10.15 -10.06 -9.57
CA GLN A 49 -8.93 -9.25 -9.46
C GLN A 49 -9.24 -7.85 -9.97
N GLY A 50 -8.93 -6.82 -9.15
CA GLY A 50 -9.10 -5.43 -9.56
C GLY A 50 -8.31 -5.09 -10.82
N GLU A 51 -8.82 -4.13 -11.60
CA GLU A 51 -8.15 -3.65 -12.80
C GLU A 51 -6.75 -3.09 -12.48
N LYS A 52 -5.83 -3.27 -13.42
CA LYS A 52 -4.49 -2.70 -13.31
C LYS A 52 -4.62 -1.17 -13.40
N GLY A 53 -4.04 -0.47 -12.42
CA GLY A 53 -4.00 0.99 -12.44
C GLY A 53 -3.30 1.55 -13.69
N ASP A 54 -3.74 2.73 -14.11
CA ASP A 54 -3.17 3.43 -15.26
C ASP A 54 -1.67 3.71 -15.08
N LYS A 55 -0.96 3.76 -16.21
CA LYS A 55 0.43 4.21 -16.22
C LYS A 55 0.47 5.69 -15.80
N GLY A 56 1.32 6.02 -14.84
CA GLY A 56 1.54 7.42 -14.45
C GLY A 56 2.03 8.29 -15.61
N ASP A 57 1.71 9.58 -15.54
CA ASP A 57 2.08 10.57 -16.53
C ASP A 57 3.60 10.68 -16.72
N LYS A 58 4.01 11.10 -17.93
CA LYS A 58 5.40 11.40 -18.21
C LYS A 58 5.83 12.64 -17.41
N GLY A 59 7.00 12.56 -16.77
CA GLY A 59 7.60 13.70 -16.06
C GLY A 59 7.85 14.90 -16.98
N THR A 60 7.85 16.10 -16.40
CA THR A 60 8.15 17.35 -17.12
C THR A 60 9.60 17.38 -17.61
N LYS A 61 9.84 18.16 -18.67
CA LYS A 61 11.21 18.45 -19.10
C LYS A 61 11.94 19.22 -17.98
N GLY A 62 13.18 18.84 -17.68
CA GLY A 62 14.03 19.58 -16.75
C GLY A 62 14.42 20.97 -17.27
N ASP A 63 14.86 21.83 -16.36
CA ASP A 63 15.27 23.20 -16.67
C ASP A 63 16.50 23.27 -17.59
N THR A 64 16.68 24.41 -18.24
CA THR A 64 17.87 24.67 -19.06
C THR A 64 19.09 24.87 -18.14
N GLY A 65 20.23 24.25 -18.49
CA GLY A 65 21.47 24.38 -17.73
C GLY A 65 22.09 25.78 -17.83
N VAL A 66 22.89 26.14 -16.82
CA VAL A 66 23.66 27.39 -16.78
C VAL A 66 25.05 27.16 -17.37
N GLY A 67 25.43 27.96 -18.38
CA GLY A 67 26.74 27.90 -19.03
C GLY A 67 27.70 28.98 -18.55
N ILE A 68 28.95 28.91 -19.03
CA ILE A 68 29.95 29.98 -18.83
C ILE A 68 29.78 31.02 -19.94
N LYS A 69 29.56 32.28 -19.55
CA LYS A 69 29.43 33.42 -20.46
C LYS A 69 30.77 34.10 -20.74
N LYS A 70 31.59 34.31 -19.71
CA LYS A 70 32.89 34.97 -19.84
C LYS A 70 33.85 34.56 -18.74
N ILE A 71 35.14 34.49 -19.07
CA ILE A 71 36.22 34.33 -18.09
C ILE A 71 37.23 35.46 -18.29
N THR A 72 37.62 36.13 -17.21
CA THR A 72 38.71 37.11 -17.19
C THR A 72 39.67 36.84 -16.04
N SER A 73 40.95 37.10 -16.24
CA SER A 73 42.01 36.94 -15.22
C SER A 73 42.60 38.29 -14.83
N ALA A 74 42.87 38.47 -13.55
CA ALA A 74 43.67 39.57 -13.02
C ALA A 74 44.79 39.00 -12.14
N LYS A 75 45.96 39.63 -12.16
CA LYS A 75 47.09 39.28 -11.29
C LYS A 75 47.48 40.47 -10.44
N GLN A 76 47.59 40.27 -9.14
CA GLN A 76 48.10 41.26 -8.20
C GLN A 76 49.18 40.62 -7.34
N GLY A 77 50.44 40.98 -7.60
CA GLY A 77 51.59 40.36 -6.96
C GLY A 77 51.67 38.86 -7.27
N ASN A 78 51.55 38.03 -6.23
CA ASN A 78 51.57 36.57 -6.32
C ASN A 78 50.16 35.94 -6.38
N VAL A 79 49.11 36.75 -6.36
CA VAL A 79 47.72 36.28 -6.42
C VAL A 79 47.17 36.43 -7.83
N VAL A 80 46.54 35.38 -8.34
CA VAL A 80 45.75 35.36 -9.58
C VAL A 80 44.28 35.20 -9.22
N THR A 81 43.45 36.14 -9.64
CA THR A 81 41.99 36.08 -9.49
C THR A 81 41.34 35.85 -10.84
N LEU A 82 40.47 34.85 -10.93
CA LEU A 82 39.60 34.65 -12.09
C LEU A 82 38.24 35.28 -11.79
N THR A 83 37.58 35.84 -12.80
CA THR A 83 36.17 36.22 -12.76
C THR A 83 35.45 35.42 -13.83
N ILE A 84 34.55 34.55 -13.39
CA ILE A 84 33.72 33.69 -14.23
C ILE A 84 32.31 34.27 -14.18
N GLU A 85 31.83 34.82 -15.29
CA GLU A 85 30.44 35.22 -15.47
C GLU A 85 29.69 34.04 -16.10
N LEU A 86 28.61 33.61 -15.46
CA LEU A 86 27.71 32.56 -15.93
C LEU A 86 26.58 33.17 -16.78
N THR A 87 25.91 32.34 -17.58
CA THR A 87 24.84 32.79 -18.48
C THR A 87 23.60 33.30 -17.75
N ASP A 88 23.43 32.94 -16.48
CA ASP A 88 22.37 33.42 -15.58
C ASP A 88 22.73 34.75 -14.89
N GLY A 89 23.93 35.30 -15.14
CA GLY A 89 24.43 36.52 -14.51
C GLY A 89 25.17 36.30 -13.19
N THR A 90 25.20 35.06 -12.66
CA THR A 90 25.99 34.70 -11.50
C THR A 90 27.48 34.90 -11.79
N LYS A 91 28.22 35.45 -10.82
CA LYS A 91 29.66 35.65 -10.92
C LYS A 91 30.39 34.82 -9.87
N GLN A 92 31.42 34.09 -10.29
CA GLN A 92 32.33 33.38 -9.41
C GLN A 92 33.72 33.99 -9.51
N THR A 93 34.37 34.28 -8.38
CA THR A 93 35.68 34.94 -8.34
C THR A 93 36.71 34.17 -7.52
N PRO A 94 37.16 32.98 -7.96
CA PRO A 94 38.18 32.23 -7.24
C PRO A 94 39.55 32.92 -7.37
N SER A 95 40.34 32.86 -6.30
CA SER A 95 41.71 33.39 -6.24
C SER A 95 42.70 32.28 -5.89
N PHE A 96 43.87 32.32 -6.52
CA PHE A 96 44.95 31.35 -6.37
C PHE A 96 46.26 32.10 -6.09
N GLU A 97 47.07 31.60 -5.18
CA GLU A 97 48.44 32.08 -4.98
C GLU A 97 49.39 31.26 -5.86
N VAL A 98 50.32 31.92 -6.55
CA VAL A 98 51.23 31.32 -7.54
C VAL A 98 52.63 31.15 -6.97
#